data_AF-A0A5N0VEL8-F1
#
_entry.id   AF-A0A5N0VEL8-F1
#
_cell.length_a   1.000
_cell.length_b   1.000
_cell.length_c   1.000
_cell.angle_alpha   90.00
_cell.angle_beta   90.00
_cell.angle_gamma   90.00
#
_symmetry.space_group_name_H-M   'P 1'
#
loop_
_entity.id
_entity.type
_entity.pdbx_description
1 polymer ?
#
loop_
_entity_poly.entity_id
_entity_poly.type
_entity_poly.pdbx_seq_one_letter_code
_entity_poly.pdbx_strand_id
1 'polypeptide(L)'
;MVVAQSGSDYPFLDLIWTMVVFFAWVIWFWMLIVIFGDLFRRDDLSGWGKAGWTVLVVFLPFIGVLAYLIVEGKRMGERKQAQEQAAQKGFEDYVRSVSANGTGDGAADEIAKAKLLLDNGTIDEEEYRTLKQRALAR
;
A
#
# COMPACT_ATOMS: atom_id res chain seq x y z
N MET A 1 -6.97 23.00 -9.69
CA MET A 1 -5.80 23.42 -8.90
C MET A 1 -5.15 22.15 -8.36
N VAL A 2 -3.89 21.89 -8.72
CA VAL A 2 -3.09 20.72 -8.30
C VAL A 2 -2.89 20.74 -6.78
N VAL A 3 -2.84 19.57 -6.12
CA VAL A 3 -2.06 19.20 -4.89
C VAL A 3 -2.61 17.85 -4.41
N ALA A 4 -1.86 16.83 -4.00
CA ALA A 4 -0.45 16.46 -4.11
C ALA A 4 -0.40 14.95 -3.73
N GLN A 5 0.51 14.19 -4.33
CA GLN A 5 0.86 12.87 -3.80
C GLN A 5 1.73 13.07 -2.56
N SER A 6 1.35 12.48 -1.42
CA SER A 6 2.17 12.46 -0.21
C SER A 6 2.20 11.04 0.35
N GLY A 7 3.16 10.29 -0.17
CA GLY A 7 3.63 9.00 0.35
C GLY A 7 5.09 8.74 -0.03
N SER A 8 5.84 9.80 -0.33
CA SER A 8 7.29 9.84 -0.25
C SER A 8 7.57 10.95 0.74
N ASP A 9 7.43 10.68 2.03
CA ASP A 9 7.60 11.73 3.01
C ASP A 9 9.07 12.18 3.10
N TYR A 10 10.01 11.41 2.52
CA TYR A 10 11.39 11.83 2.34
C TYR A 10 12.05 11.18 1.10
N PRO A 11 11.71 11.57 -0.15
CA PRO A 11 12.31 10.98 -1.36
C PRO A 11 13.83 11.15 -1.40
N PHE A 12 14.34 12.22 -0.77
CA PHE A 12 15.76 12.46 -0.61
C PHE A 12 16.42 11.50 0.40
N LEU A 13 15.76 11.24 1.54
CA LEU A 13 16.23 10.25 2.51
C LEU A 13 16.18 8.85 1.92
N ASP A 14 15.14 8.52 1.14
CA ASP A 14 15.03 7.24 0.44
C ASP A 14 16.12 7.08 -0.62
N LEU A 15 16.45 8.15 -1.35
CA LEU A 15 17.56 8.15 -2.30
C LEU A 15 18.92 8.02 -1.59
N ILE A 16 19.13 8.72 -0.48
CA ILE A 16 20.34 8.55 0.34
C ILE A 16 20.41 7.13 0.90
N TRP A 17 19.30 6.61 1.41
CA TRP A 17 19.22 5.29 2.01
C TRP A 17 19.51 4.21 0.98
N THR A 18 18.92 4.30 -0.21
CA THR A 18 19.23 3.38 -1.32
C THR A 18 20.68 3.49 -1.76
N MET A 19 21.27 4.69 -1.78
CA MET A 19 22.71 4.87 -2.03
C MET A 19 23.58 4.24 -0.94
N VAL A 20 23.22 4.40 0.33
CA VAL A 20 23.93 3.79 1.48
C VAL A 20 23.82 2.28 1.43
N VAL A 21 22.64 1.72 1.18
CA VAL A 21 22.43 0.28 1.02
C VAL A 21 23.24 -0.25 -0.15
N PHE A 22 23.20 0.42 -1.31
CA PHE A 22 24.00 0.05 -2.47
C PHE A 22 25.50 0.07 -2.16
N PHE A 23 26.00 1.13 -1.52
CA PHE A 23 27.39 1.25 -1.13
C PHE A 23 27.80 0.19 -0.10
N ALA A 24 26.93 -0.14 0.86
CA ALA A 24 27.13 -1.22 1.82
C ALA A 24 27.24 -2.58 1.11
N TRP A 25 26.44 -2.84 0.06
CA TRP A 25 26.59 -4.02 -0.78
C TRP A 25 27.94 -4.04 -1.51
N VAL A 26 28.38 -2.90 -2.06
CA VAL A 26 29.70 -2.80 -2.72
C VAL A 26 30.84 -3.09 -1.75
N ILE A 27 30.84 -2.47 -0.56
CA ILE A 27 31.84 -2.73 0.49
C ILE A 27 31.77 -4.19 0.93
N TRP A 28 30.58 -4.75 1.08
CA TRP A 28 30.40 -6.14 1.46
C TRP A 28 31.10 -7.09 0.48
N PHE A 29 30.83 -6.95 -0.82
CA PHE A 29 31.50 -7.76 -1.86
C PHE A 29 33.01 -7.50 -1.93
N TRP A 30 33.42 -6.24 -1.77
CA TRP A 30 34.85 -5.90 -1.73
C TRP A 30 35.55 -6.58 -0.54
N MET A 31 34.94 -6.50 0.64
CA MET A 31 35.45 -7.12 1.86
C MET A 31 35.52 -8.63 1.72
N LEU A 32 34.54 -9.27 1.08
CA LEU A 32 34.61 -10.69 0.73
C LEU A 32 35.87 -10.99 -0.09
N ILE A 33 36.11 -10.25 -1.19
CA ILE A 33 37.28 -10.46 -2.05
C ILE A 33 38.59 -10.27 -1.27
N VAL A 34 38.68 -9.24 -0.41
CA VAL A 34 39.87 -8.99 0.43
C VAL A 34 40.08 -10.12 1.43
N ILE A 35 39.02 -10.57 2.12
CA ILE A 35 39.08 -11.69 3.07
C ILE A 35 39.50 -12.96 2.35
N PHE A 36 38.95 -13.23 1.16
CA PHE A 36 39.39 -14.35 0.33
C PHE A 36 40.87 -14.24 -0.02
N GLY A 37 41.30 -13.09 -0.54
CA GLY A 37 42.69 -12.84 -0.89
C GLY A 37 43.63 -13.05 0.30
N ASP A 38 43.30 -12.54 1.48
CA ASP A 38 44.09 -12.73 2.69
C ASP A 38 44.09 -14.19 3.17
N LEU A 39 42.93 -14.85 3.14
CA LEU A 39 42.79 -16.25 3.50
C LEU A 39 43.60 -17.17 2.58
N PHE A 40 43.64 -16.88 1.28
CA PHE A 40 44.46 -17.62 0.33
C PHE A 40 45.95 -17.35 0.54
N ARG A 41 46.33 -16.11 0.87
CA ARG A 41 47.72 -15.70 1.12
C ARG A 41 48.30 -16.26 2.43
N ARG A 42 47.45 -16.63 3.40
CA ARG A 42 47.90 -17.30 4.63
C ARG A 42 48.15 -18.78 4.38
N ASP A 43 49.41 -19.19 4.41
CA ASP A 43 49.81 -20.59 4.21
C ASP A 43 49.63 -21.48 5.46
N ASP A 44 49.27 -20.87 6.58
CA ASP A 44 49.10 -21.55 7.88
C ASP A 44 47.82 -22.41 7.98
N LEU A 45 46.89 -22.28 7.03
CA LEU A 45 45.60 -22.96 7.05
C LEU A 45 45.53 -24.02 5.93
N SER A 46 45.14 -25.25 6.30
CA SER A 46 44.89 -26.32 5.33
C SER A 46 43.78 -25.92 4.34
N GLY A 47 43.86 -26.40 3.09
CA GLY A 47 42.90 -26.04 2.04
C GLY A 47 41.43 -26.32 2.40
N TRP A 48 41.18 -27.33 3.24
CA TRP A 48 39.86 -27.63 3.79
C TRP A 48 39.36 -26.58 4.78
N GLY A 49 40.25 -26.03 5.62
CA GLY A 49 39.92 -24.90 6.49
C GLY A 49 39.57 -23.66 5.67
N LYS A 50 40.34 -23.37 4.61
CA LYS A 50 40.05 -22.25 3.69
C LYS A 50 38.68 -22.43 3.01
N ALA A 51 38.37 -23.63 2.54
CA ALA A 51 37.09 -23.94 1.91
C ALA A 51 35.89 -23.82 2.89
N GLY A 52 36.02 -24.35 4.11
CA GLY A 52 34.96 -24.26 5.12
C GLY A 52 34.66 -22.81 5.53
N TRP A 53 35.71 -22.01 5.77
CA TRP A 53 35.57 -20.58 6.07
C TRP A 53 34.95 -19.80 4.92
N THR A 54 35.32 -20.15 3.69
CA THR A 54 34.74 -19.55 2.48
C THR A 54 33.25 -19.76 2.40
N VAL A 55 32.80 -21.00 2.55
CA VAL A 55 31.38 -21.35 2.55
C VAL A 55 30.67 -20.60 3.68
N LEU A 56 31.20 -20.64 4.91
CA LEU A 56 30.58 -19.95 6.04
C LEU A 56 30.36 -18.47 5.74
N VAL A 57 31.39 -17.75 5.29
CA VAL A 57 31.32 -16.31 5.03
C VAL A 57 30.34 -15.97 3.88
N VAL A 58 30.24 -16.83 2.86
CA VAL A 58 29.30 -16.66 1.74
C VAL A 58 27.86 -16.89 2.16
N PHE A 59 27.60 -17.92 2.98
CA PHE A 59 26.23 -18.32 3.35
C PHE A 59 25.68 -17.57 4.56
N LEU A 60 26.53 -17.04 5.45
CA LEU A 60 26.13 -16.24 6.61
C LEU A 60 25.18 -15.06 6.31
N PRO A 61 25.38 -14.22 5.26
CA PRO A 61 24.43 -13.16 4.94
C PRO A 61 23.05 -13.69 4.55
N PHE A 62 22.97 -14.82 3.84
CA PHE A 62 21.70 -15.45 3.49
C PHE A 62 20.98 -15.97 4.73
N ILE A 63 21.70 -16.59 5.66
CA ILE A 63 21.14 -17.01 6.95
C ILE A 63 20.61 -15.80 7.71
N GLY A 64 21.33 -14.67 7.70
CA GLY A 64 20.87 -13.42 8.32
C GLY A 64 19.56 -12.90 7.72
N VAL A 65 19.44 -12.90 6.38
CA VAL A 65 18.20 -12.49 5.70
C VAL A 65 17.07 -13.47 5.97
N LEU A 66 17.32 -14.78 5.90
CA LEU A 66 16.29 -15.79 6.19
C LEU A 66 15.83 -15.71 7.65
N ALA A 67 16.75 -15.54 8.59
CA ALA A 67 16.43 -15.31 10.00
C ALA A 67 15.62 -14.04 10.19
N TYR A 68 16.00 -12.93 9.53
CA TYR A 68 15.23 -11.69 9.54
C TYR A 68 13.82 -11.90 8.99
N LEU A 69 13.66 -12.61 7.87
CA LEU A 69 12.35 -12.92 7.29
C LEU A 69 11.51 -13.81 8.20
N ILE A 70 12.11 -14.76 8.92
CA ILE A 70 11.39 -15.60 9.90
C ILE A 70 10.92 -14.76 11.09
N VAL A 71 11.75 -13.84 11.59
CA VAL A 71 11.43 -12.99 12.74
C VAL A 71 10.43 -11.88 12.37
N GLU A 72 10.68 -11.18 11.27
CA GLU A 72 9.91 -10.00 10.84
C GLU A 72 8.74 -10.34 9.92
N GLY A 73 8.72 -11.52 9.29
CA GLY A 73 7.65 -11.95 8.37
C GLY A 73 6.25 -11.93 8.99
N LYS A 74 6.17 -12.05 10.32
CA LYS A 74 4.90 -11.96 11.07
C LYS A 74 4.33 -10.53 11.11
N ARG A 75 5.18 -9.49 10.98
CA ARG A 75 4.79 -8.07 11.16
C ARG A 75 4.26 -7.39 9.90
N MET A 76 4.36 -8.04 8.73
CA MET A 76 3.76 -7.54 7.48
C MET A 76 2.31 -8.00 7.26
N GLY A 77 1.94 -9.18 7.77
CA GLY A 77 0.58 -9.70 7.64
C GLY A 77 -0.46 -8.92 8.45
N GLU A 78 -0.13 -8.60 9.71
CA GLU A 78 -1.05 -7.93 10.63
C GLU A 78 -1.35 -6.49 10.22
N ARG A 79 -0.37 -5.77 9.65
CA ARG A 79 -0.57 -4.38 9.17
C ARG A 79 -1.37 -4.34 7.88
N LYS A 80 -1.18 -5.29 6.97
CA LYS A 80 -2.01 -5.41 5.77
C LYS A 80 -3.45 -5.74 6.13
N GLN A 81 -3.68 -6.68 7.04
CA GLN A 81 -5.03 -6.98 7.53
C GLN A 81 -5.67 -5.78 8.24
N ALA A 82 -4.93 -5.05 9.08
CA ALA A 82 -5.45 -3.85 9.74
C ALA A 82 -5.77 -2.72 8.73
N GLN A 83 -4.95 -2.55 7.69
CA GLN A 83 -5.19 -1.58 6.63
C GLN A 83 -6.35 -1.99 5.72
N GLU A 84 -6.47 -3.27 5.37
CA GLU A 84 -7.60 -3.81 4.61
C GLU A 84 -8.91 -3.70 5.40
N GLN A 85 -8.90 -3.99 6.71
CA GLN A 85 -10.06 -3.77 7.58
C GLN A 85 -10.39 -2.28 7.74
N ALA A 86 -9.39 -1.40 7.83
CA ALA A 86 -9.64 0.05 7.88
C ALA A 86 -10.19 0.59 6.56
N ALA A 87 -9.72 0.07 5.42
CA ALA A 87 -10.23 0.40 4.10
C ALA A 87 -11.66 -0.11 3.91
N GLN A 88 -11.97 -1.33 4.39
CA GLN A 88 -13.34 -1.87 4.40
C GLN A 88 -14.27 -1.04 5.28
N LYS A 89 -13.85 -0.63 6.49
CA LYS A 89 -14.64 0.26 7.35
C LYS A 89 -14.92 1.60 6.70
N GLY A 90 -13.91 2.23 6.07
CA GLY A 90 -14.09 3.48 5.34
C GLY A 90 -15.05 3.35 4.14
N PHE A 91 -15.00 2.21 3.45
CA PHE A 91 -15.93 1.90 2.36
C PHE A 91 -17.34 1.60 2.87
N GLU A 92 -17.49 0.83 3.94
CA GLU A 92 -18.78 0.57 4.59
C GLU A 92 -19.41 1.85 5.15
N ASP A 93 -18.63 2.75 5.75
CA ASP A 93 -19.09 4.05 6.24
C ASP A 93 -19.47 4.98 5.07
N TYR A 94 -18.75 4.92 3.95
CA TYR A 94 -19.12 5.62 2.72
C TYR A 94 -20.41 5.06 2.11
N VAL A 95 -20.52 3.74 1.95
CA VAL A 95 -21.74 3.09 1.45
C VAL A 95 -22.90 3.32 2.41
N ARG A 96 -22.68 3.30 3.73
CA ARG A 96 -23.69 3.60 4.74
C ARG A 96 -24.07 5.07 4.73
N SER A 97 -23.15 6.02 4.57
CA SER A 97 -23.50 7.44 4.47
C SER A 97 -24.22 7.75 3.17
N VAL A 98 -23.84 7.13 2.06
CA VAL A 98 -24.56 7.22 0.78
C VAL A 98 -25.92 6.51 0.84
N SER A 99 -26.05 5.41 1.59
CA SER A 99 -27.31 4.68 1.78
C SER A 99 -28.21 5.30 2.85
N ALA A 100 -27.65 5.92 3.89
CA ALA A 100 -28.35 6.64 4.95
C ALA A 100 -28.80 8.02 4.47
N ASN A 101 -28.02 8.68 3.62
CA ASN A 101 -28.49 9.83 2.84
C ASN A 101 -29.35 9.37 1.64
N GLY A 102 -29.27 8.10 1.25
CA GLY A 102 -30.04 7.48 0.17
C GLY A 102 -31.38 6.85 0.60
N THR A 103 -31.83 7.07 1.83
CA THR A 103 -33.13 6.58 2.33
C THR A 103 -34.00 7.67 2.99
N GLY A 104 -33.75 8.95 2.67
CA GLY A 104 -34.59 10.04 3.19
C GLY A 104 -34.68 11.32 2.36
N ASP A 105 -33.70 11.63 1.51
CA ASP A 105 -33.65 12.92 0.78
C ASP A 105 -33.84 12.81 -0.74
N GLY A 106 -33.85 11.58 -1.28
CA GLY A 106 -34.04 11.35 -2.72
C GLY A 106 -35.44 11.73 -3.23
N ALA A 107 -36.48 11.54 -2.41
CA ALA A 107 -37.86 11.88 -2.79
C ALA A 107 -38.05 13.40 -2.94
N ALA A 108 -37.48 14.19 -2.04
CA ALA A 108 -37.57 15.65 -2.09
C ALA A 108 -36.81 16.21 -3.30
N ASP A 109 -35.61 15.70 -3.58
CA ASP A 109 -34.81 16.06 -4.75
C ASP A 109 -35.46 15.63 -6.07
N GLU A 110 -36.09 14.46 -6.13
CA GLU A 110 -36.83 13.99 -7.31
C GLU A 110 -38.08 14.85 -7.56
N ILE A 111 -38.82 15.23 -6.51
CA ILE A 111 -39.98 16.13 -6.63
C ILE A 111 -39.56 17.53 -7.06
N ALA A 112 -38.44 18.05 -6.55
CA ALA A 112 -37.90 19.35 -6.94
C ALA A 112 -37.50 19.37 -8.43
N LYS A 113 -36.85 18.30 -8.92
CA LYS A 113 -36.52 18.15 -10.34
C LYS A 113 -37.77 18.01 -11.21
N ALA A 114 -38.77 17.26 -10.77
CA ALA A 114 -40.03 17.10 -11.50
C ALA A 114 -40.79 18.43 -11.62
N LYS A 115 -40.78 19.28 -10.58
CA LYS A 115 -41.40 20.62 -10.64
C LYS A 115 -40.72 21.51 -11.68
N LEU A 116 -39.40 21.45 -11.77
CA LEU A 116 -38.63 22.22 -12.74
C LEU A 116 -38.95 21.79 -14.18
N LEU A 117 -39.23 20.51 -14.42
CA LEU A 117 -39.68 20.01 -15.73
C LEU A 117 -41.09 20.50 -16.09
N LEU A 118 -42.00 20.60 -15.11
CA LEU A 118 -43.34 21.15 -15.29
C LEU A 118 -43.31 22.65 -15.57
N ASP A 119 -42.51 23.40 -14.81
CA ASP A 119 -42.35 24.85 -14.97
C ASP A 119 -41.72 25.19 -16.35
N ASN A 120 -40.90 24.28 -16.90
CA ASN A 120 -40.34 24.37 -18.26
C ASN A 120 -41.31 23.90 -19.37
N GLY A 121 -42.48 23.35 -19.01
CA GLY A 121 -43.46 22.80 -19.95
C GLY A 121 -43.02 21.50 -20.64
N THR A 122 -41.99 20.83 -20.12
CA THR A 122 -41.48 19.55 -20.67
C THR A 122 -42.39 18.38 -20.29
N ILE A 123 -43.07 18.48 -19.16
CA ILE A 123 -44.07 17.52 -18.68
C ILE A 123 -45.35 18.26 -18.32
N ASP A 124 -46.48 17.57 -18.33
CA ASP A 124 -47.75 18.13 -17.88
C ASP A 124 -48.03 17.90 -16.37
N GLU A 125 -49.09 18.53 -15.88
CA GLU A 125 -49.49 18.48 -14.47
C GLU A 125 -49.88 17.06 -14.02
N GLU A 126 -50.36 16.20 -14.92
CA GLU A 126 -50.74 14.82 -14.63
C GLU A 126 -49.51 13.92 -14.49
N GLU A 127 -48.52 14.11 -15.37
CA GLU A 127 -47.22 13.45 -15.32
C GLU A 127 -46.41 13.86 -14.08
N TYR A 128 -46.42 15.15 -13.73
CA TYR A 128 -45.78 15.64 -12.50
C TYR A 128 -46.37 14.97 -11.25
N ARG A 129 -47.70 14.84 -11.18
CA ARG A 129 -48.37 14.18 -10.05
C ARG A 129 -48.00 12.71 -9.94
N THR A 130 -47.87 12.02 -11.07
CA THR A 130 -47.43 10.61 -11.12
C THR A 130 -45.99 10.47 -10.62
N LEU A 131 -45.09 11.35 -11.04
CA LEU A 131 -43.69 11.37 -10.59
C LEU A 131 -43.58 11.70 -9.10
N LYS A 132 -44.37 12.67 -8.61
CA LYS A 132 -44.43 13.03 -7.20
C LYS A 132 -44.95 11.86 -6.35
N GLN A 133 -46.02 11.19 -6.78
CA GLN A 133 -46.55 10.02 -6.09
C GLN A 133 -45.54 8.87 -6.06
N ARG A 134 -44.83 8.65 -7.16
CA ARG A 134 -43.78 7.62 -7.25
C ARG A 134 -42.58 7.91 -6.35
N ALA A 135 -42.17 9.18 -6.24
CA ALA A 135 -41.12 9.61 -5.35
C ALA A 135 -41.52 9.52 -3.87
N LEU A 136 -42.78 9.83 -3.54
CA LEU A 136 -43.32 9.72 -2.18
C LEU A 136 -43.66 8.27 -1.76
N ALA A 137 -43.87 7.37 -2.71
CA ALA A 137 -44.18 5.96 -2.47
C ALA A 137 -42.93 5.08 -2.30
N ARG A 138 -41.74 5.67 -2.40
CA ARG A 138 -40.44 5.01 -2.32
C ARG A 138 -39.77 5.31 -0.99
#